data_AF-A0A397SUM1-F1
#
_entry.id   AF-A0A397SUM1-F1
#
_cell.length_a   1.000
_cell.length_b   1.000
_cell.length_c   1.000
_cell.angle_alpha   90.00
_cell.angle_beta   90.00
_cell.angle_gamma   90.00
#
_symmetry.space_group_name_H-M   'P 1'
#
loop_
_entity.id
_entity.type
_entity.pdbx_description
1 polymer ?
#
loop_
_entity_poly.entity_id
_entity_poly.type
_entity_poly.pdbx_seq_one_letter_code
_entity_poly.pdbx_strand_id
1 'polypeptide(L)'
;MNIFLVGGVAVTTFLRVKRGRLFSLGKYDYKLFIGMLILSLISTISFNKNYGSNKYWCAGEYNDEMLAIYSLCIITLVITVSLFCYISIICEMRSIKIDESFGNEEISNQRKETNNRIYSKISSYILIFIIQYVPVTIYNIGHIIHINHYWVYVVCDIGINFGGIGNFVQVCCNFYFIYIYYLILKLNQYQYLVYN
;
A
#
# COMPACT_ATOMS: atom_id res chain seq x y z
N MET A 1 -0.59 11.81 6.05
CA MET A 1 -0.76 10.88 4.91
C MET A 1 -2.15 10.25 4.97
N ASN A 2 -2.79 9.98 3.83
CA ASN A 2 -4.18 9.52 3.79
C ASN A 2 -4.27 7.99 3.90
N ILE A 3 -4.69 7.50 5.07
CA ILE A 3 -4.73 6.07 5.39
C ILE A 3 -5.75 5.29 4.56
N PHE A 4 -6.84 5.94 4.17
CA PHE A 4 -7.87 5.34 3.33
C PHE A 4 -7.35 5.04 1.93
N LEU A 5 -6.51 5.93 1.39
CA LEU A 5 -5.86 5.74 0.10
C LEU A 5 -4.99 4.48 0.09
N VAL A 6 -4.26 4.21 1.18
CA VAL A 6 -3.42 3.01 1.29
C VAL A 6 -4.25 1.73 1.30
N GLY A 7 -5.31 1.68 2.11
CA GLY A 7 -6.25 0.55 2.09
C GLY A 7 -6.91 0.35 0.72
N GLY A 8 -7.21 1.45 0.03
CA GLY A 8 -7.71 1.46 -1.33
C GLY A 8 -6.81 0.81 -2.36
N VAL A 9 -5.52 1.13 -2.30
CA VAL A 9 -4.51 0.52 -3.17
C VAL A 9 -4.41 -0.99 -2.90
N ALA A 10 -4.48 -1.41 -1.64
CA ALA A 10 -4.48 -2.83 -1.29
C ALA A 10 -5.71 -3.58 -1.85
N VAL A 11 -6.92 -3.02 -1.66
CA VAL A 11 -8.17 -3.60 -2.15
C VAL A 11 -8.22 -3.65 -3.68
N THR A 12 -7.84 -2.57 -4.36
CA THR A 12 -7.80 -2.55 -5.84
C THR A 12 -6.79 -3.55 -6.40
N THR A 13 -5.62 -3.70 -5.75
CA THR A 13 -4.62 -4.71 -6.13
C THR A 13 -5.16 -6.12 -5.91
N PHE A 14 -5.80 -6.39 -4.77
CA PHE A 14 -6.46 -7.67 -4.50
C PHE A 14 -7.54 -7.99 -5.53
N LEU A 15 -8.42 -7.05 -5.83
CA LEU A 15 -9.47 -7.22 -6.84
C LEU A 15 -8.89 -7.50 -8.23
N ARG A 16 -7.80 -6.83 -8.62
CA ARG A 16 -7.14 -7.08 -9.91
C ARG A 16 -6.56 -8.50 -10.00
N VAL A 17 -5.96 -9.00 -8.91
CA VAL A 17 -5.34 -10.34 -8.90
C VAL A 17 -6.40 -11.45 -8.80
N LYS A 18 -7.33 -11.37 -7.84
CA LYS A 18 -8.37 -12.41 -7.66
C LYS A 18 -9.43 -12.41 -8.75
N ARG A 19 -9.75 -11.25 -9.33
CA ARG A 19 -10.92 -11.06 -10.21
C ARG A 19 -10.55 -10.81 -11.68
N GLY A 20 -9.28 -11.00 -12.05
CA GLY A 20 -8.73 -10.89 -13.41
C GLY A 20 -9.32 -11.83 -14.48
N ARG A 21 -10.49 -12.42 -14.26
CA ARG A 21 -11.21 -13.28 -15.22
C ARG A 21 -12.57 -12.74 -15.71
N LEU A 22 -13.13 -11.64 -15.16
CA LEU A 22 -14.48 -11.22 -15.58
C LEU A 22 -14.84 -9.74 -15.69
N PHE A 23 -14.00 -8.76 -15.31
CA PHE A 23 -14.42 -7.35 -15.40
C PHE A 23 -13.31 -6.34 -15.69
N SER A 24 -13.57 -5.44 -16.66
CA SER A 24 -12.74 -4.27 -16.95
C SER A 24 -12.90 -3.20 -15.84
N LEU A 25 -12.15 -3.35 -14.75
CA LEU A 25 -12.17 -2.40 -13.61
C LEU A 25 -11.51 -1.04 -13.93
N GLY A 26 -10.80 -0.92 -15.05
CA GLY A 26 -10.11 0.32 -15.44
C GLY A 26 -11.02 1.56 -15.54
N LYS A 27 -12.33 1.38 -15.77
CA LYS A 27 -13.30 2.49 -15.84
C LYS A 27 -13.94 2.83 -14.48
N TYR A 28 -13.73 2.05 -13.43
CA TYR A 28 -14.39 2.25 -12.12
C TYR A 28 -13.43 2.48 -10.96
N ASP A 29 -12.14 2.24 -11.14
CA ASP A 29 -11.12 2.48 -10.11
C ASP A 29 -11.17 3.93 -9.60
N TYR A 30 -11.39 4.91 -10.48
CA TYR A 30 -11.50 6.33 -10.08
C TYR A 30 -12.66 6.60 -9.11
N LYS A 31 -13.77 5.84 -9.18
CA LYS A 31 -14.91 6.01 -8.26
C LYS A 31 -14.56 5.57 -6.84
N LEU A 32 -13.78 4.49 -6.71
CA LEU A 32 -13.26 4.04 -5.41
C LEU A 32 -12.29 5.07 -4.83
N PHE A 33 -11.35 5.56 -5.65
CA PHE A 33 -10.39 6.59 -5.21
C PHE A 33 -11.06 7.90 -4.81
N ILE A 34 -12.06 8.37 -5.57
CA ILE A 34 -12.87 9.54 -5.19
C ILE A 34 -13.59 9.31 -3.86
N GLY A 35 -14.21 8.14 -3.67
CA GLY A 35 -14.87 7.80 -2.41
C GLY A 35 -13.93 7.88 -1.20
N MET A 36 -12.70 7.38 -1.35
CA MET A 36 -11.68 7.43 -0.29
C MET A 36 -11.15 8.84 -0.02
N LEU A 37 -11.03 9.67 -1.06
CA LEU A 37 -10.68 11.08 -0.90
C LEU A 37 -11.78 11.84 -0.15
N ILE A 38 -13.04 11.61 -0.52
CA ILE A 38 -14.20 12.21 0.15
C ILE A 38 -14.24 11.78 1.62
N LEU A 39 -14.08 10.48 1.91
CA LEU A 39 -14.07 9.97 3.28
C LEU A 39 -12.96 10.63 4.11
N SER A 40 -11.76 10.75 3.54
CA SER A 40 -10.65 11.44 4.21
C SER A 40 -10.94 12.91 4.48
N LEU A 41 -11.56 13.64 3.53
CA LEU A 41 -11.91 15.04 3.70
C LEU A 41 -12.96 15.22 4.80
N ILE A 42 -13.98 14.35 4.83
CA ILE A 42 -15.01 14.36 5.87
C ILE A 42 -14.39 14.13 7.25
N SER A 43 -13.48 13.15 7.37
CA SER A 43 -12.75 12.91 8.62
C SER A 43 -11.96 14.15 9.04
N THR A 44 -11.15 14.75 8.15
CA THR A 44 -10.35 15.92 8.48
C THR A 44 -11.19 17.11 8.92
N ILE A 45 -12.30 17.40 8.23
CA ILE A 45 -13.18 18.52 8.56
C ILE A 45 -13.88 18.30 9.91
N SER A 46 -14.36 17.08 10.16
CA SER A 46 -15.08 16.73 11.40
C SER A 46 -14.20 16.86 12.64
N PHE A 47 -12.93 16.45 12.54
CA PHE A 47 -12.00 16.46 13.68
C PHE A 47 -11.16 17.73 13.79
N ASN A 48 -11.27 18.68 12.85
CA ASN A 48 -10.47 19.91 12.86
C ASN A 48 -10.62 20.72 14.17
N LYS A 49 -11.79 20.63 14.82
CA LYS A 49 -12.09 21.32 16.08
C LYS A 49 -11.41 20.71 17.31
N ASN A 50 -10.90 19.48 17.20
CA ASN A 50 -10.35 18.71 18.33
C ASN A 50 -8.82 18.72 18.35
N TYR A 51 -8.17 19.39 17.40
CA TYR A 51 -6.72 19.62 17.44
C TYR A 51 -6.42 20.75 18.43
N GLY A 52 -5.70 20.44 19.51
CA GLY A 52 -5.26 21.43 20.50
C GLY A 52 -4.05 22.24 20.02
N SER A 53 -3.49 23.05 20.92
CA SER A 53 -2.35 23.90 20.57
C SER A 53 -1.11 23.05 20.25
N ASN A 54 -0.27 23.53 19.35
CA ASN A 54 0.99 22.84 18.99
C ASN A 54 1.95 22.89 20.18
N LYS A 55 2.30 21.73 20.75
CA LYS A 55 3.27 21.63 21.86
C LYS A 55 4.70 21.51 21.35
N TYR A 56 4.87 20.81 20.23
CA TYR A 56 6.13 20.72 19.48
C TYR A 56 5.89 21.07 18.01
N TRP A 57 6.94 21.54 17.31
CA TRP A 57 6.95 22.21 15.99
C TRP A 57 5.98 21.63 14.93
N CYS A 58 5.62 20.34 14.99
CA CYS A 58 4.69 19.68 14.06
C CYS A 58 3.64 18.75 14.72
N ALA A 59 3.63 18.62 16.05
CA ALA A 59 2.72 17.70 16.75
C ALA A 59 1.76 18.50 17.64
N GLY A 60 0.50 18.59 17.18
CA GLY A 60 -0.61 19.15 17.96
C GLY A 60 -0.84 18.32 19.21
N GLU A 61 -1.08 19.00 20.35
CA GLU A 61 -1.60 18.32 21.52
C GLU A 61 -3.03 17.87 21.20
N TYR A 62 -3.30 16.57 21.21
CA TYR A 62 -4.67 16.09 21.16
C TYR A 62 -5.27 16.34 22.53
N ASN A 63 -6.23 17.24 22.61
CA ASN A 63 -6.94 17.51 23.87
C ASN A 63 -7.95 16.40 24.21
N ASP A 64 -8.18 15.46 23.28
CA ASP A 64 -9.25 14.47 23.38
C ASP A 64 -8.73 13.06 23.07
N GLU A 65 -8.69 12.21 24.10
CA GLU A 65 -8.34 10.79 24.01
C GLU A 65 -9.21 10.04 22.99
N MET A 66 -10.46 10.51 22.76
CA MET A 66 -11.37 9.93 21.77
C MET A 66 -10.81 9.99 20.35
N LEU A 67 -10.01 11.02 20.03
CA LEU A 67 -9.39 11.18 18.71
C LEU A 67 -8.25 10.16 18.50
N ALA A 68 -7.46 9.88 19.53
CA ALA A 68 -6.42 8.86 19.49
C ALA A 68 -7.02 7.46 19.35
N ILE A 69 -8.11 7.17 20.08
CA ILE A 69 -8.85 5.90 19.99
C ILE A 69 -9.44 5.72 18.58
N TYR A 70 -10.12 6.74 18.05
CA TYR A 70 -10.67 6.69 16.69
C TYR A 70 -9.58 6.42 15.64
N SER A 71 -8.43 7.10 15.77
CA SER A 71 -7.28 6.92 14.88
C SER A 71 -6.73 5.49 14.96
N LEU A 72 -6.59 4.92 16.16
CA LEU A 72 -6.18 3.53 16.34
C LEU A 72 -7.16 2.52 15.72
N CYS A 73 -8.46 2.74 15.89
CA CYS A 73 -9.50 1.89 15.30
C CYS A 73 -9.40 1.86 13.77
N ILE A 74 -9.26 3.02 13.12
CA ILE A 74 -9.11 3.09 11.66
C ILE A 74 -7.82 2.44 11.22
N ILE A 75 -6.70 2.72 11.89
CA ILE A 75 -5.39 2.12 11.56
C ILE A 75 -5.51 0.60 11.63
N THR A 76 -6.08 0.06 12.70
CA THR A 76 -6.26 -1.39 12.89
C THR A 76 -7.16 -2.01 11.81
N LEU A 77 -8.28 -1.36 11.48
CA LEU A 77 -9.18 -1.82 10.42
C LEU A 77 -8.47 -1.85 9.06
N VAL A 78 -7.75 -0.79 8.70
CA VAL A 78 -7.02 -0.73 7.43
C VAL A 78 -5.88 -1.75 7.39
N ILE A 79 -5.17 -1.97 8.50
CA ILE A 79 -4.13 -3.00 8.61
C ILE A 79 -4.73 -4.38 8.36
N THR A 80 -5.82 -4.73 9.03
CA THR A 80 -6.44 -6.06 8.92
C THR A 80 -6.95 -6.33 7.50
N VAL A 81 -7.62 -5.37 6.87
CA VAL A 81 -8.07 -5.47 5.47
C VAL A 81 -6.89 -5.61 4.51
N SER A 82 -5.83 -4.82 4.70
CA SER A 82 -4.65 -4.85 3.82
C SER A 82 -3.91 -6.19 3.94
N LEU A 83 -3.70 -6.69 5.16
CA LEU A 83 -3.09 -7.99 5.40
C LEU A 83 -3.93 -9.12 4.78
N PHE A 84 -5.24 -9.11 4.97
CA PHE A 84 -6.13 -10.09 4.36
C PHE A 84 -6.03 -10.09 2.82
N CYS A 85 -6.03 -8.89 2.22
CA CYS A 85 -5.84 -8.72 0.78
C CYS A 85 -4.52 -9.33 0.29
N TYR A 86 -3.40 -9.01 0.96
CA TYR A 86 -2.10 -9.50 0.55
C TYR A 86 -1.89 -11.00 0.81
N ILE A 87 -2.34 -11.52 1.94
CA ILE A 87 -2.31 -12.96 2.23
C ILE A 87 -3.10 -13.73 1.17
N SER A 88 -4.28 -13.24 0.81
CA SER A 88 -5.11 -13.88 -0.21
C SER A 88 -4.45 -13.88 -1.60
N ILE A 89 -3.71 -12.83 -1.96
CA ILE A 89 -2.91 -12.80 -3.20
C ILE A 89 -1.81 -13.85 -3.14
N ILE A 90 -1.06 -13.91 -2.03
CA ILE A 90 0.04 -14.87 -1.85
C ILE A 90 -0.49 -16.32 -1.95
N CYS A 91 -1.65 -16.61 -1.34
CA CYS A 91 -2.28 -17.91 -1.42
C CYS A 91 -2.70 -18.28 -2.85
N GLU A 92 -3.32 -17.36 -3.59
CA GLU A 92 -3.73 -17.58 -4.99
C GLU A 92 -2.52 -17.82 -5.91
N MET A 93 -1.45 -17.06 -5.71
CA MET A 93 -0.23 -17.25 -6.49
C MET A 93 0.47 -18.58 -6.16
N ARG A 94 0.35 -19.06 -4.92
CA ARG A 94 0.85 -20.38 -4.53
C ARG A 94 0.03 -21.51 -5.18
N SER A 95 -1.29 -21.40 -5.25
CA SER A 95 -2.12 -22.43 -5.90
C SER A 95 -1.81 -22.54 -7.39
N ILE A 96 -1.66 -21.42 -8.09
CA ILE A 96 -1.26 -21.41 -9.51
C ILE A 96 0.10 -22.12 -9.73
N LYS A 97 1.06 -21.92 -8.82
CA LYS A 97 2.37 -22.59 -8.89
C LYS A 97 2.28 -24.10 -8.73
N ILE A 98 1.34 -24.61 -7.93
CA ILE A 98 1.12 -26.05 -7.74
C ILE A 98 0.55 -26.66 -9.03
N ASP A 99 -0.45 -26.01 -9.64
CA ASP A 99 -1.07 -26.48 -10.89
C ASP A 99 -0.06 -26.53 -12.06
N GLU A 100 0.89 -25.58 -12.09
CA GLU A 100 1.91 -25.50 -13.13
C GLU A 100 3.03 -26.53 -13.01
N SER A 101 3.23 -27.13 -11.83
CA SER A 101 4.26 -28.17 -11.63
C SER A 101 3.97 -29.46 -12.41
N PHE A 102 2.78 -29.57 -13.00
CA PHE A 102 2.37 -30.65 -13.89
C PHE A 102 2.50 -30.31 -15.40
N GLY A 103 3.00 -29.12 -15.76
CA GLY A 103 3.11 -28.65 -17.15
C GLY A 103 4.55 -28.37 -17.64
N ASN A 104 4.69 -27.93 -18.90
CA ASN A 104 5.98 -27.70 -19.59
C ASN A 104 6.97 -26.80 -18.80
N GLU A 105 8.24 -27.23 -18.69
CA GLU A 105 9.29 -26.60 -17.86
C GLU A 105 9.70 -25.17 -18.30
N GLU A 106 9.68 -24.85 -19.59
CA GLU A 106 10.04 -23.52 -20.09
C GLU A 106 8.99 -22.45 -19.74
N ILE A 107 7.71 -22.82 -19.88
CA ILE A 107 6.58 -21.96 -19.54
C ILE A 107 6.49 -21.76 -18.03
N SER A 108 6.81 -22.79 -17.24
CA SER A 108 6.82 -22.69 -15.77
C SER A 108 7.93 -21.78 -15.26
N ASN A 109 9.11 -21.76 -15.90
CA ASN A 109 10.22 -20.87 -15.53
C ASN A 109 9.91 -19.38 -15.81
N GLN A 110 9.34 -19.02 -16.96
CA GLN A 110 8.94 -17.62 -17.24
C GLN A 110 7.84 -17.11 -16.29
N ARG A 111 6.87 -17.95 -15.94
CA ARG A 111 5.83 -17.58 -14.96
C ARG A 111 6.37 -17.49 -13.55
N LYS A 112 7.31 -18.36 -13.15
CA LYS A 112 7.98 -18.30 -11.85
C LYS A 112 8.71 -16.98 -11.65
N GLU A 113 9.42 -16.48 -12.67
CA GLU A 113 10.03 -15.14 -12.61
C GLU A 113 8.98 -14.03 -12.47
N THR A 114 7.90 -14.09 -13.26
CA THR A 114 6.82 -13.09 -13.20
C THR A 114 6.15 -13.08 -11.82
N ASN A 115 5.90 -14.25 -11.25
CA ASN A 115 5.34 -14.42 -9.92
C ASN A 115 6.29 -13.89 -8.83
N ASN A 116 7.57 -14.23 -8.89
CA ASN A 116 8.57 -13.69 -7.95
C ASN A 116 8.64 -12.15 -7.99
N ARG A 117 8.48 -11.54 -9.17
CA ARG A 117 8.42 -10.08 -9.32
C ARG A 117 7.16 -9.49 -8.67
N ILE A 118 6.00 -10.13 -8.84
CA ILE A 118 4.76 -9.71 -8.18
C ILE A 118 4.89 -9.84 -6.65
N TYR A 119 5.47 -10.93 -6.15
CA TYR A 119 5.75 -11.12 -4.72
C TYR A 119 6.65 -10.03 -4.16
N SER A 120 7.73 -9.68 -4.86
CA SER A 120 8.63 -8.61 -4.45
C SER A 120 7.88 -7.27 -4.34
N LYS A 121 7.04 -6.93 -5.32
CA LYS A 121 6.22 -5.72 -5.27
C LYS A 121 5.26 -5.71 -4.07
N ILE A 122 4.56 -6.81 -3.84
CA ILE A 122 3.62 -6.95 -2.71
C ILE A 122 4.35 -6.86 -1.37
N SER A 123 5.50 -7.51 -1.24
CA SER A 123 6.34 -7.46 -0.05
C SER A 123 6.82 -6.03 0.23
N SER A 124 7.20 -5.26 -0.79
CA SER A 124 7.55 -3.84 -0.62
C SER A 124 6.38 -2.99 -0.14
N TYR A 125 5.16 -3.21 -0.64
CA TYR A 125 3.96 -2.50 -0.13
C TYR A 125 3.74 -2.77 1.37
N ILE A 126 3.85 -4.04 1.79
CA ILE A 126 3.70 -4.43 3.20
C ILE A 126 4.80 -3.81 4.07
N LEU A 127 6.04 -3.78 3.58
CA LEU A 127 7.18 -3.24 4.32
C LEU A 127 7.04 -1.73 4.56
N ILE A 128 6.70 -0.97 3.52
CA ILE A 128 6.44 0.48 3.64
C ILE A 128 5.31 0.73 4.64
N PHE A 129 4.26 -0.09 4.58
CA PHE A 129 3.13 0.00 5.49
C PHE A 129 3.52 -0.25 6.95
N ILE A 130 4.35 -1.24 7.23
CA ILE A 130 4.88 -1.51 8.58
C ILE A 130 5.71 -0.33 9.08
N ILE A 131 6.68 0.14 8.28
CA ILE A 131 7.56 1.27 8.64
C ILE A 131 6.73 2.52 8.98
N GLN A 132 5.64 2.73 8.26
CA GLN A 132 4.82 3.92 8.43
C GLN A 132 3.85 3.84 9.61
N TYR A 133 3.08 2.76 9.72
CA TYR A 133 1.95 2.73 10.65
C TYR A 133 2.32 2.18 12.03
N VAL A 134 3.43 1.46 12.18
CA VAL A 134 3.90 1.02 13.50
C VAL A 134 4.28 2.20 14.41
N PRO A 135 5.12 3.17 13.97
CA PRO A 135 5.43 4.36 14.76
C PRO A 135 4.19 5.17 15.18
N VAL A 136 3.23 5.33 14.27
CA VAL A 136 1.98 6.06 14.51
C VAL A 136 1.10 5.34 15.55
N THR A 137 1.06 4.01 15.51
CA THR A 137 0.31 3.21 16.48
C THR A 137 0.94 3.32 17.87
N ILE A 138 2.28 3.24 17.96
CA ILE A 138 3.02 3.40 19.22
C ILE A 138 2.76 4.79 19.81
N TYR A 139 2.75 5.83 18.98
CA TYR A 139 2.46 7.19 19.40
C TYR A 139 1.04 7.35 19.96
N ASN A 140 0.02 6.84 19.27
CA ASN A 140 -1.36 6.92 19.75
C ASN A 140 -1.57 6.13 21.05
N ILE A 141 -0.95 4.95 21.18
CA ILE A 141 -0.98 4.18 22.44
C ILE A 141 -0.31 4.99 23.55
N GLY A 142 0.89 5.52 23.29
CA GLY A 142 1.65 6.37 24.21
C GLY A 142 0.84 7.57 24.70
N HIS A 143 0.06 8.19 23.82
CA HIS A 143 -0.82 9.29 24.16
C HIS A 143 -1.97 8.87 25.10
N ILE A 144 -2.63 7.73 24.85
CA ILE A 144 -3.71 7.19 25.71
C ILE A 144 -3.20 6.84 27.11
N ILE A 145 -1.97 6.32 27.21
CA ILE A 145 -1.35 5.98 28.50
C ILE A 145 -0.58 7.16 29.12
N HIS A 146 -0.74 8.37 28.57
CA HIS A 146 -0.08 9.61 28.99
C HIS A 146 1.46 9.58 29.06
N ILE A 147 2.10 8.73 28.25
CA ILE A 147 3.56 8.71 28.08
C ILE A 147 3.98 9.81 27.11
N ASN A 148 4.58 10.87 27.64
CA ASN A 148 4.96 12.08 26.91
C ASN A 148 6.47 12.19 26.68
N HIS A 149 7.11 11.15 26.16
CA HIS A 149 8.53 11.20 25.80
C HIS A 149 8.74 11.76 24.39
N TYR A 150 9.61 12.76 24.26
CA TYR A 150 9.91 13.42 22.98
C TYR A 150 10.37 12.45 21.88
N TRP A 151 11.10 11.38 22.25
CA TRP A 151 11.56 10.36 21.29
C TRP A 151 10.40 9.68 20.54
N VAL A 152 9.26 9.49 21.18
CA VAL A 152 8.08 8.86 20.55
C VAL A 152 7.54 9.75 19.44
N TYR A 153 7.53 11.07 19.65
CA TYR A 153 7.13 12.06 18.64
C TYR A 153 8.10 12.06 17.46
N VAL A 154 9.42 12.05 17.71
CA VAL A 154 10.45 12.03 16.67
C VAL A 154 10.33 10.77 15.81
N VAL A 155 10.15 9.60 16.43
CA VAL A 155 9.99 8.33 15.70
C VAL A 155 8.71 8.31 14.88
N CYS A 156 7.61 8.87 15.40
CA CYS A 156 6.34 9.02 14.67
C CYS A 156 6.50 9.91 13.43
N ASP A 157 7.14 11.07 13.58
CA ASP A 157 7.34 12.02 12.49
C ASP A 157 8.25 11.44 11.39
N ILE A 158 9.33 10.76 11.79
CA ILE A 158 10.18 10.01 10.85
C ILE A 158 9.34 8.97 10.09
N GLY A 159 8.55 8.16 10.79
CA GLY A 159 7.70 7.13 10.16
C GLY A 159 6.70 7.68 9.15
N ILE A 160 6.04 8.80 9.48
CA ILE A 160 5.09 9.47 8.58
C ILE A 160 5.79 9.95 7.31
N ASN A 161 6.96 10.57 7.44
CA ASN A 161 7.74 11.10 6.32
C ASN A 161 8.32 9.97 5.45
N PHE A 162 8.77 8.86 6.06
CA PHE A 162 9.22 7.67 5.34
C PHE A 162 8.12 7.05 4.47
N GLY A 163 6.86 7.13 4.87
CA GLY A 163 5.75 6.65 4.04
C GLY A 163 5.61 7.41 2.71
N GLY A 164 5.87 8.72 2.70
CA GLY A 164 5.90 9.52 1.47
C GLY A 164 7.02 9.08 0.54
N ILE A 165 8.22 8.89 1.09
CA ILE A 165 9.40 8.41 0.35
C ILE A 165 9.18 7.00 -0.18
N GLY A 166 8.62 6.10 0.64
CA GLY A 166 8.32 4.72 0.26
C GLY A 166 7.36 4.64 -0.93
N ASN A 167 6.28 5.43 -0.90
CA ASN A 167 5.35 5.51 -2.03
C ASN A 167 6.02 6.03 -3.31
N PHE A 168 6.93 7.01 -3.21
CA PHE A 168 7.68 7.51 -4.36
C PHE A 168 8.59 6.43 -4.96
N VAL A 169 9.38 5.74 -4.13
CA VAL A 169 10.25 4.63 -4.54
C VAL A 169 9.43 3.55 -5.27
N GLN A 170 8.24 3.27 -4.78
CA GLN A 170 7.34 2.29 -5.37
C GLN A 170 6.81 2.67 -6.76
N VAL A 171 6.46 3.94 -6.94
CA VAL A 171 6.09 4.49 -8.26
C VAL A 171 7.28 4.41 -9.20
N CYS A 172 8.48 4.82 -8.77
CA CYS A 172 9.70 4.72 -9.56
C CYS A 172 9.99 3.28 -10.00
N CYS A 173 9.94 2.32 -9.08
CA CYS A 173 10.12 0.90 -9.39
C CYS A 173 9.07 0.35 -10.36
N ASN A 174 7.81 0.79 -10.26
CA ASN A 174 6.76 0.42 -11.22
C ASN A 174 6.97 1.05 -12.60
N PHE A 175 7.41 2.30 -12.66
CA PHE A 175 7.64 3.02 -13.92
C PHE A 175 8.85 2.46 -14.68
N TYR A 176 9.94 2.19 -13.97
CA TYR A 176 11.14 1.56 -14.53
C TYR A 176 10.82 0.18 -15.13
N PHE A 177 9.91 -0.56 -14.47
CA PHE A 177 9.48 -1.86 -14.95
C PHE A 177 8.66 -1.79 -16.26
N ILE A 178 7.71 -0.84 -16.36
CA ILE A 178 6.94 -0.62 -17.59
C ILE A 178 7.87 -0.20 -18.73
N TYR A 179 8.83 0.68 -18.44
CA TYR A 179 9.79 1.17 -19.43
C TYR A 179 10.68 0.04 -19.99
N ILE A 180 11.23 -0.83 -19.13
CA ILE A 180 12.02 -1.99 -19.58
C ILE A 180 11.18 -2.96 -20.42
N TYR A 181 9.94 -3.24 -20.02
CA TYR A 181 9.06 -4.14 -20.78
C TYR A 181 8.74 -3.57 -22.18
N TYR A 182 8.51 -2.27 -22.27
CA TYR A 182 8.31 -1.57 -23.54
C TYR A 182 9.57 -1.61 -24.42
N LEU A 183 10.76 -1.48 -23.81
CA LEU A 183 12.05 -1.58 -24.50
C LEU A 183 12.28 -2.99 -25.06
N ILE A 184 11.98 -4.03 -24.29
CA ILE A 184 12.10 -5.44 -24.71
C ILE A 184 11.13 -5.76 -25.85
N LEU A 185 9.88 -5.30 -25.79
CA LEU A 185 8.92 -5.47 -26.88
C LEU A 185 9.39 -4.76 -28.16
N LYS A 186 9.96 -3.56 -28.03
CA LYS A 186 10.50 -2.80 -29.16
C LYS A 186 11.73 -3.48 -29.77
N LEU A 187 12.59 -4.09 -28.95
CA LEU A 187 13.74 -4.89 -29.41
C LEU A 187 13.30 -6.18 -30.12
N ASN A 188 12.27 -6.88 -29.61
CA ASN A 188 11.71 -8.07 -30.26
C ASN A 188 11.06 -7.75 -31.62
N GLN A 189 10.37 -6.62 -31.75
CA GLN A 189 9.86 -6.17 -33.05
C GLN A 189 10.98 -5.82 -34.04
N TYR A 190 12.08 -5.24 -33.56
CA TYR A 190 13.25 -4.95 -34.40
C TYR A 190 13.93 -6.23 -34.90
N GLN A 191 14.03 -7.29 -34.09
CA GLN A 191 14.55 -8.56 -34.58
C GLN A 191 13.63 -9.19 -35.64
N TYR A 192 12.32 -9.13 -35.49
CA TYR A 192 11.38 -9.63 -36.51
C TYR A 192 11.43 -8.89 -37.85
N LEU A 193 11.89 -7.63 -37.86
CA LEU A 193 12.08 -6.81 -39.07
C LEU A 193 13.46 -6.96 -39.73
N VAL A 194 14.43 -7.55 -39.04
CA VAL A 194 15.79 -7.77 -39.57
C VAL A 194 15.96 -9.18 -40.14
N TYR A 195 15.08 -10.12 -39.77
CA TYR A 195 15.11 -11.52 -40.22
C TYR A 195 14.02 -11.90 -41.25
N ASN A 196 13.30 -10.93 -41.80
CA ASN A 196 12.43 -11.05 -42.98
C ASN A 196 12.85 -10.00 -44.03
#